data_AF-M5BSC6-F1
#
_entry.id   AF-M5BSC6-F1
#
_cell.length_a   1.000
_cell.length_b   1.000
_cell.length_c   1.000
_cell.angle_alpha   90.00
_cell.angle_beta   90.00
_cell.angle_gamma   90.00
#
_symmetry.space_group_name_H-M   'P 1'
#
loop_
_entity.id
_entity.type
_entity.pdbx_description
1 polymer ?
#
loop_
_entity_poly.entity_id
_entity_poly.type
_entity_poly.pdbx_seq_one_letter_code
_entity_poly.pdbx_strand_id
1 'polypeptide(L)'
;MLVDEGGGIDEIEGVPIALPAVGEKGYLDVSVEVATPGGHSSVPPAHTTIGILASLITKIESTPYAPALARTSPIYSLLQCSAAHIPSIPPSLSSSVLRSICPSGASESQLQKCDEALHEVERALFEADSDLNRGSEEKARIYRSLLGTTQAIDMIKGGVKANALPELASAIVNHRIRTDSSVSSLQDAITAKLLPLANEYNLTLTAFSYDNLTAGGGGSIKLSDAFDSALEPAPVSPTKGPEAAAYRLLSGVIKKTQGDKIIVSPALVGGNTDTRFYWNLTANIFRYSHLSEEDMYAGIHTINEAIRVTGFVKSIQFFKNLILTADDSII
;
A
#
# COMPACT_ATOMS: atom_id res chain seq x y z
N MET A 1 15.07 -14.78 12.55
CA MET A 1 13.69 -14.26 12.39
C MET A 1 13.65 -12.88 13.01
N LEU A 2 12.96 -11.93 12.38
CA LEU A 2 12.69 -10.60 12.93
C LEU A 2 11.18 -10.43 13.05
N VAL A 3 10.72 -9.85 14.17
CA VAL A 3 9.32 -9.48 14.39
C VAL A 3 9.28 -8.02 14.84
N ASP A 4 8.54 -7.20 14.10
CA ASP A 4 8.34 -5.76 14.33
C ASP A 4 6.87 -5.43 14.60
N GLU A 5 6.53 -4.16 14.82
CA GLU A 5 5.14 -3.73 14.95
C GLU A 5 4.33 -3.94 13.66
N GLY A 6 3.01 -4.08 13.80
CA GLY A 6 2.10 -4.14 12.66
C GLY A 6 0.88 -4.99 12.94
N GLY A 7 0.63 -5.97 12.07
CA GLY A 7 -0.60 -6.75 12.04
C GLY A 7 -1.01 -7.34 13.39
N GLY A 8 -2.31 -7.61 13.53
CA GLY A 8 -2.89 -8.06 14.79
C GLY A 8 -3.79 -9.27 14.61
N ILE A 9 -4.73 -9.40 15.53
CA ILE A 9 -5.85 -10.32 15.44
C ILE A 9 -7.05 -9.52 14.98
N ASP A 10 -7.66 -9.96 13.89
CA ASP A 10 -8.85 -9.35 13.32
C ASP A 10 -9.98 -10.37 13.26
N GLU A 11 -11.17 -9.92 12.90
CA GLU A 11 -12.34 -10.77 12.67
C GLU A 11 -12.79 -10.63 11.21
N ILE A 12 -12.70 -11.73 10.44
CA ILE A 12 -13.22 -11.77 9.07
C ILE A 12 -14.49 -12.62 9.08
N GLU A 13 -15.63 -11.95 8.84
CA GLU A 13 -16.95 -12.58 8.77
C GLU A 13 -17.26 -13.49 9.99
N GLY A 14 -17.00 -12.99 11.20
CA GLY A 14 -17.26 -13.70 12.46
C GLY A 14 -16.16 -14.67 12.88
N VAL A 15 -15.07 -14.79 12.12
CA VAL A 15 -13.99 -15.75 12.38
C VAL A 15 -12.71 -15.02 12.79
N PRO A 16 -12.17 -15.27 14.00
CA PRO A 16 -10.93 -14.65 14.45
C PRO A 16 -9.75 -15.17 13.63
N ILE A 17 -8.93 -14.24 13.13
CA ILE A 17 -7.78 -14.51 12.28
C ILE A 17 -6.59 -13.66 12.73
N ALA A 18 -5.44 -14.30 12.93
CA ALA A 18 -4.19 -13.60 13.13
C ALA A 18 -3.55 -13.29 11.78
N LEU A 19 -3.11 -12.04 11.63
CA LEU A 19 -2.64 -11.46 10.38
C LEU A 19 -1.18 -10.99 10.51
N PRO A 20 -0.20 -11.88 10.76
CA PRO A 20 1.21 -11.50 10.69
C PRO A 20 1.53 -10.96 9.30
N ALA A 21 1.93 -9.69 9.23
CA ALA A 21 2.26 -9.07 7.96
C ALA A 21 3.61 -9.57 7.47
N VAL A 22 3.64 -9.99 6.21
CA VAL A 22 4.83 -10.57 5.55
C VAL A 22 5.40 -9.66 4.47
N GLY A 23 4.83 -8.47 4.30
CA GLY A 23 5.29 -7.45 3.38
C GLY A 23 4.68 -6.09 3.73
N GLU A 24 5.13 -5.06 3.03
CA GLU A 24 4.67 -3.68 3.11
C GLU A 24 4.61 -3.08 1.71
N LYS A 25 3.78 -2.05 1.56
CA LYS A 25 3.79 -1.18 0.39
C LYS A 25 5.09 -0.38 0.32
N GLY A 26 5.49 0.05 -0.87
CA GLY A 26 6.56 1.04 -1.02
C GLY A 26 6.06 2.45 -0.68
N TYR A 27 6.94 3.44 -0.77
CA TYR A 27 6.64 4.82 -0.39
C TYR A 27 7.40 5.83 -1.26
N LEU A 28 6.73 6.94 -1.60
CA LEU A 28 7.38 8.11 -2.19
C LEU A 28 6.53 9.37 -1.98
N ASP A 29 7.14 10.42 -1.41
CA ASP A 29 6.59 11.78 -1.43
C ASP A 29 7.12 12.51 -2.66
N VAL A 30 6.25 12.74 -3.64
CA VAL A 30 6.61 13.48 -4.86
C VAL A 30 6.36 14.96 -4.65
N SER A 31 7.41 15.78 -4.80
CA SER A 31 7.29 17.22 -4.93
C SER A 31 6.94 17.59 -6.37
N VAL A 32 5.83 18.30 -6.56
CA VAL A 32 5.42 18.91 -7.84
C VAL A 32 5.62 20.41 -7.72
N GLU A 33 6.64 20.94 -8.37
CA GLU A 33 6.97 22.36 -8.36
C GLU A 33 6.73 23.00 -9.72
N VAL A 34 6.09 24.17 -9.73
CA VAL A 34 5.82 24.97 -10.92
C VAL A 34 6.46 26.34 -10.73
N ALA A 35 7.31 26.71 -11.69
CA ALA A 35 7.91 28.04 -11.75
C ALA A 35 7.54 28.71 -13.08
N THR A 36 6.93 29.89 -13.03
CA THR A 36 6.61 30.71 -14.20
C THR A 36 6.86 32.20 -13.87
N PRO A 37 6.88 33.10 -14.87
CA PRO A 37 6.98 34.52 -14.59
C PRO A 37 5.86 35.02 -13.67
N GLY A 38 6.22 35.71 -12.60
CA GLY A 38 5.28 36.39 -11.71
C GLY A 38 4.80 37.72 -12.30
N GLY A 39 4.28 38.60 -11.46
CA GLY A 39 3.86 39.93 -11.90
C GLY A 39 2.73 40.55 -11.08
N HIS A 40 2.18 41.62 -11.61
CA HIS A 40 1.10 42.38 -10.97
C HIS A 40 -0.27 41.79 -11.31
N SER A 41 -1.12 41.54 -10.30
CA SER A 41 -2.41 40.86 -10.52
C SER A 41 -3.41 41.64 -11.38
N SER A 42 -3.18 42.92 -11.69
CA SER A 42 -4.06 43.72 -12.56
C SER A 42 -3.91 43.42 -14.05
N VAL A 43 -2.83 42.74 -14.46
CA VAL A 43 -2.59 42.33 -15.85
C VAL A 43 -2.11 40.87 -15.84
N PRO A 44 -2.96 39.92 -15.44
CA PRO A 44 -2.54 38.53 -15.33
C PRO A 44 -2.37 37.89 -16.71
N PRO A 45 -1.45 36.90 -16.85
CA PRO A 45 -1.45 36.00 -18.00
C PRO A 45 -2.71 35.11 -17.99
N ALA A 46 -2.92 34.36 -19.07
CA ALA A 46 -4.05 33.43 -19.18
C ALA A 46 -4.07 32.37 -18.05
N HIS A 47 -2.89 31.92 -17.59
CA HIS A 47 -2.76 30.99 -16.48
C HIS A 47 -1.70 31.49 -15.48
N THR A 48 -2.06 31.53 -14.20
CA THR A 48 -1.15 31.85 -13.11
C THR A 48 -0.39 30.61 -12.65
N THR A 49 0.73 30.78 -11.96
CA THR A 49 1.55 29.68 -11.39
C THR A 49 0.73 28.73 -10.52
N ILE A 50 -0.11 29.29 -9.63
CA ILE A 50 -1.02 28.51 -8.79
C ILE A 50 -2.10 27.82 -9.63
N GLY A 51 -2.63 28.48 -10.66
CA GLY A 51 -3.61 27.88 -11.57
C GLY A 51 -3.04 26.69 -12.35
N ILE A 52 -1.79 26.78 -12.80
CA ILE A 52 -1.08 25.68 -13.46
C ILE A 52 -0.85 24.54 -12.47
N LEU A 53 -0.31 24.82 -11.28
CA LEU A 53 -0.14 23.79 -10.23
C LEU A 53 -1.48 23.10 -9.92
N ALA A 54 -2.56 23.86 -9.77
CA ALA A 54 -3.90 23.34 -9.53
C ALA A 54 -4.32 22.35 -10.64
N SER A 55 -4.09 22.69 -11.91
CA SER A 55 -4.35 21.79 -13.04
C SER A 55 -3.54 20.48 -12.93
N LEU A 56 -2.25 20.56 -12.59
CA LEU A 56 -1.39 19.38 -12.42
C LEU A 56 -1.90 18.46 -11.30
N ILE A 57 -2.18 19.02 -10.11
CA ILE A 57 -2.62 18.22 -8.96
C ILE A 57 -4.05 17.70 -9.13
N THR A 58 -4.95 18.45 -9.78
CA THR A 58 -6.27 17.94 -10.20
C THR A 58 -6.13 16.79 -11.19
N LYS A 59 -5.16 16.85 -12.12
CA LYS A 59 -4.88 15.74 -13.03
C LYS A 59 -4.40 14.51 -12.29
N ILE A 60 -3.55 14.67 -11.27
CA ILE A 60 -3.13 13.58 -10.38
C ILE A 60 -4.35 12.92 -9.73
N GLU A 61 -5.18 13.68 -9.00
CA GLU A 61 -6.36 13.16 -8.29
C GLU A 61 -7.38 12.48 -9.21
N SER A 62 -7.68 13.09 -10.36
CA SER A 62 -8.66 12.57 -11.31
C SER A 62 -8.20 11.34 -12.09
N THR A 63 -6.94 10.90 -11.93
CA THR A 63 -6.39 9.72 -12.60
C THR A 63 -5.72 8.77 -11.59
N PRO A 64 -6.50 8.10 -10.72
CA PRO A 64 -5.95 7.13 -9.77
C PRO A 64 -5.31 5.93 -10.47
N TYR A 65 -4.29 5.34 -9.83
CA TYR A 65 -3.65 4.13 -10.30
C TYR A 65 -4.63 2.95 -10.23
N ALA A 66 -4.69 2.14 -11.29
CA ALA A 66 -5.55 0.97 -11.32
C ALA A 66 -5.07 -0.08 -10.28
N PRO A 67 -5.95 -0.55 -9.38
CA PRO A 67 -5.63 -1.64 -8.48
C PRO A 67 -5.55 -2.95 -9.26
N ALA A 68 -4.74 -3.89 -8.78
CA ALA A 68 -4.66 -5.24 -9.34
C ALA A 68 -4.22 -6.25 -8.26
N LEU A 69 -4.68 -7.50 -8.40
CA LEU A 69 -4.34 -8.58 -7.49
C LEU A 69 -3.23 -9.44 -8.07
N ALA A 70 -1.97 -9.08 -7.80
CA ALA A 70 -0.85 -9.94 -8.15
C ALA A 70 -0.87 -11.25 -7.34
N ARG A 71 -0.65 -12.40 -7.99
CA ARG A 71 -0.56 -13.71 -7.30
C ARG A 71 0.61 -13.82 -6.32
N THR A 72 1.61 -12.94 -6.45
CA THR A 72 2.74 -12.80 -5.53
C THR A 72 2.42 -11.94 -4.31
N SER A 73 1.28 -11.24 -4.31
CA SER A 73 0.89 -10.37 -3.19
C SER A 73 0.56 -11.20 -1.93
N PRO A 74 0.94 -10.72 -0.73
CA PRO A 74 0.48 -11.31 0.52
C PRO A 74 -1.06 -11.41 0.62
N ILE A 75 -1.78 -10.45 0.03
CA ILE A 75 -3.24 -10.44 0.02
C ILE A 75 -3.82 -11.60 -0.78
N TYR A 76 -3.16 -12.01 -1.87
CA TYR A 76 -3.60 -13.20 -2.59
C TYR A 76 -3.51 -14.46 -1.71
N SER A 77 -2.46 -14.58 -0.90
CA SER A 77 -2.32 -15.67 0.07
C SER A 77 -3.37 -15.59 1.20
N LEU A 78 -3.70 -14.37 1.66
CA LEU A 78 -4.80 -14.15 2.60
C LEU A 78 -6.13 -14.65 2.03
N LEU A 79 -6.45 -14.28 0.79
CA LEU A 79 -7.68 -14.69 0.12
C LEU A 79 -7.77 -16.21 -0.04
N GLN A 80 -6.66 -16.87 -0.41
CA GLN A 80 -6.59 -18.34 -0.46
C GLN A 80 -6.89 -18.97 0.90
N CYS A 81 -6.32 -18.42 1.97
CA CYS A 81 -6.55 -18.91 3.33
C CYS A 81 -8.01 -18.71 3.76
N SER A 82 -8.55 -17.50 3.55
CA SER A 82 -9.94 -17.17 3.88
C SER A 82 -10.92 -18.06 3.11
N ALA A 83 -10.73 -18.24 1.80
CA ALA A 83 -11.57 -19.12 0.98
C ALA A 83 -11.56 -20.59 1.45
N ALA A 84 -10.44 -21.06 2.01
CA ALA A 84 -10.30 -22.43 2.49
C ALA A 84 -10.83 -22.66 3.92
N HIS A 85 -10.85 -21.62 4.77
CA HIS A 85 -11.06 -21.78 6.21
C HIS A 85 -12.21 -20.96 6.81
N ILE A 86 -12.76 -19.98 6.07
CA ILE A 86 -13.83 -19.10 6.56
C ILE A 86 -15.12 -19.43 5.79
N PRO A 87 -16.07 -20.18 6.40
CA PRO A 87 -17.27 -20.65 5.71
C PRO A 87 -18.24 -19.54 5.27
N SER A 88 -18.15 -18.37 5.91
CA SER A 88 -18.99 -17.20 5.64
C SER A 88 -18.53 -16.37 4.43
N ILE A 89 -17.38 -16.69 3.84
CA ILE A 89 -16.97 -16.10 2.56
C ILE A 89 -17.94 -16.55 1.46
N PRO A 90 -18.42 -15.64 0.57
CA PRO A 90 -19.32 -16.00 -0.51
C PRO A 90 -18.80 -17.18 -1.34
N PRO A 91 -19.59 -18.24 -1.58
CA PRO A 91 -19.15 -19.42 -2.33
C PRO A 91 -18.65 -19.10 -3.75
N SER A 92 -19.23 -18.08 -4.38
CA SER A 92 -18.79 -17.54 -5.68
C SER A 92 -17.34 -17.06 -5.59
N LEU A 93 -17.02 -16.22 -4.60
CA LEU A 93 -15.67 -15.73 -4.37
C LEU A 93 -14.70 -16.87 -4.03
N SER A 94 -15.05 -17.76 -3.10
CA SER A 94 -14.19 -18.89 -2.76
C SER A 94 -13.88 -19.76 -3.97
N SER A 95 -14.88 -20.01 -4.83
CA SER A 95 -14.67 -20.74 -6.09
C SER A 95 -13.72 -20.02 -7.04
N SER A 96 -13.91 -18.71 -7.25
CA SER A 96 -13.03 -17.91 -8.12
C SER A 96 -11.59 -17.84 -7.58
N VAL A 97 -11.41 -17.70 -6.26
CA VAL A 97 -10.08 -17.76 -5.62
C VAL A 97 -9.41 -19.10 -5.89
N LEU A 98 -10.10 -20.23 -5.70
CA LEU A 98 -9.54 -21.55 -5.96
C LEU A 98 -9.21 -21.78 -7.44
N ARG A 99 -10.07 -21.31 -8.35
CA ARG A 99 -9.83 -21.39 -9.81
C ARG A 99 -8.70 -20.48 -10.29
N SER A 100 -8.43 -19.40 -9.58
CA SER A 100 -7.33 -18.48 -9.92
C SER A 100 -5.94 -19.05 -9.64
N ILE A 101 -5.85 -20.15 -8.88
CA ILE A 101 -4.60 -20.84 -8.56
C ILE A 101 -4.10 -21.55 -9.81
N CYS A 102 -2.93 -21.13 -10.29
CA CYS A 102 -2.38 -21.64 -11.54
C CYS A 102 -1.22 -22.61 -11.31
N PRO A 103 -1.21 -23.79 -11.97
CA PRO A 103 -0.15 -24.77 -11.77
C PRO A 103 1.17 -24.36 -12.43
N SER A 104 2.29 -24.77 -11.82
CA SER A 104 3.61 -24.60 -12.42
C SER A 104 3.67 -25.35 -13.77
N GLY A 105 4.06 -24.65 -14.84
CA GLY A 105 4.10 -25.23 -16.18
C GLY A 105 2.73 -25.33 -16.89
N ALA A 106 1.74 -24.55 -16.45
CA ALA A 106 0.45 -24.43 -17.12
C ALA A 106 0.59 -24.12 -18.62
N SER A 107 -0.24 -24.76 -19.45
CA SER A 107 -0.39 -24.38 -20.86
C SER A 107 -0.99 -22.98 -20.98
N GLU A 108 -0.83 -22.33 -22.14
CA GLU A 108 -1.42 -21.01 -22.42
C GLU A 108 -2.93 -20.96 -22.15
N SER A 109 -3.66 -22.01 -22.55
CA SER A 109 -5.10 -22.12 -22.29
C SER A 109 -5.46 -22.32 -20.81
N GLN A 110 -4.57 -22.90 -20.00
CA GLN A 110 -4.75 -23.00 -18.56
C GLN A 110 -4.46 -21.66 -17.88
N LEU A 111 -3.40 -20.97 -18.29
CA LEU A 111 -3.05 -19.64 -17.82
C LEU A 111 -4.21 -18.66 -18.03
N GLN A 112 -4.77 -18.64 -19.24
CA GLN A 112 -5.92 -17.79 -19.56
C GLN A 112 -7.11 -18.03 -18.60
N LYS A 113 -7.45 -19.30 -18.32
CA LYS A 113 -8.55 -19.62 -17.40
C LYS A 113 -8.28 -19.19 -15.96
N CYS A 114 -7.04 -19.33 -15.50
CA CYS A 114 -6.66 -18.84 -14.17
C CYS A 114 -6.73 -17.31 -14.10
N ASP A 115 -6.33 -16.62 -15.17
CA ASP A 115 -6.34 -15.16 -15.26
C ASP A 115 -7.77 -14.61 -15.33
N GLU A 116 -8.65 -15.26 -16.09
CA GLU A 116 -10.09 -14.98 -16.08
C GLU A 116 -10.68 -15.12 -14.66
N ALA A 117 -10.34 -16.21 -13.95
CA ALA A 117 -10.78 -16.39 -12.57
C ALA A 117 -10.16 -15.35 -11.60
N LEU A 118 -8.91 -14.91 -11.83
CA LEU A 118 -8.28 -13.85 -11.05
C LEU A 118 -9.02 -12.51 -11.25
N HIS A 119 -9.43 -12.19 -12.48
CA HIS A 119 -10.24 -11.00 -12.77
C HIS A 119 -11.63 -11.05 -12.12
N GLU A 120 -12.24 -12.24 -11.98
CA GLU A 120 -13.46 -12.38 -11.19
C GLU A 120 -13.22 -12.07 -9.70
N VAL A 121 -12.08 -12.49 -9.14
CA VAL A 121 -11.70 -12.14 -7.77
C VAL A 121 -11.49 -10.64 -7.63
N GLU A 122 -10.80 -10.00 -8.58
CA GLU A 122 -10.61 -8.55 -8.61
C GLU A 122 -11.95 -7.79 -8.63
N ARG A 123 -12.89 -8.18 -9.49
CA ARG A 123 -14.23 -7.58 -9.50
C ARG A 123 -14.93 -7.73 -8.16
N ALA A 124 -14.89 -8.93 -7.57
CA ALA A 124 -15.49 -9.17 -6.26
C ALA A 124 -14.87 -8.30 -5.15
N LEU A 125 -13.57 -7.99 -5.22
CA LEU A 125 -12.90 -7.12 -4.26
C LEU A 125 -13.17 -5.63 -4.52
N PHE A 126 -13.20 -5.22 -5.78
CA PHE A 126 -13.17 -3.81 -6.18
C PHE A 126 -14.53 -3.21 -6.48
N GLU A 127 -15.57 -4.00 -6.71
CA GLU A 127 -16.93 -3.53 -7.00
C GLU A 127 -17.74 -3.46 -5.70
N ALA A 128 -18.40 -2.32 -5.45
CA ALA A 128 -19.16 -2.09 -4.21
C ALA A 128 -20.37 -3.04 -4.10
N ASP A 129 -21.01 -3.34 -5.22
CA ASP A 129 -22.20 -4.19 -5.35
C ASP A 129 -21.89 -5.68 -5.36
N SER A 130 -20.63 -6.09 -5.21
CA SER A 130 -20.27 -7.50 -5.07
C SER A 130 -20.86 -8.14 -3.81
N ASP A 131 -21.05 -9.46 -3.83
CA ASP A 131 -21.52 -10.23 -2.65
C ASP A 131 -20.61 -10.04 -1.43
N LEU A 132 -19.31 -9.85 -1.65
CA LEU A 132 -18.32 -9.61 -0.60
C LEU A 132 -18.51 -8.25 0.05
N ASN A 133 -18.69 -7.20 -0.77
CA ASN A 133 -18.76 -5.83 -0.30
C ASN A 133 -20.18 -5.43 0.15
N ARG A 134 -21.22 -6.17 -0.25
CA ARG A 134 -22.63 -5.98 0.17
C ARG A 134 -23.14 -4.54 -0.04
N GLY A 135 -22.78 -3.92 -1.16
CA GLY A 135 -23.11 -2.53 -1.48
C GLY A 135 -22.21 -1.48 -0.80
N SER A 136 -21.20 -1.89 -0.03
CA SER A 136 -20.30 -0.97 0.68
C SER A 136 -19.15 -0.50 -0.20
N GLU A 137 -19.26 0.72 -0.71
CA GLU A 137 -18.17 1.37 -1.43
C GLU A 137 -16.94 1.64 -0.54
N GLU A 138 -17.13 1.79 0.77
CA GLU A 138 -16.05 1.90 1.73
C GLU A 138 -15.19 0.62 1.78
N LYS A 139 -15.81 -0.56 1.88
CA LYS A 139 -15.09 -1.84 1.83
C LYS A 139 -14.34 -2.02 0.52
N ALA A 140 -15.03 -1.77 -0.61
CA ALA A 140 -14.41 -1.85 -1.92
C ALA A 140 -13.22 -0.89 -2.05
N ARG A 141 -13.34 0.34 -1.52
CA ARG A 141 -12.25 1.34 -1.50
C ARG A 141 -11.05 0.87 -0.69
N ILE A 142 -11.26 0.21 0.44
CA ILE A 142 -10.17 -0.37 1.26
C ILE A 142 -9.39 -1.40 0.44
N TYR A 143 -10.08 -2.33 -0.25
CA TYR A 143 -9.41 -3.30 -1.12
C TYR A 143 -8.65 -2.63 -2.26
N ARG A 144 -9.24 -1.64 -2.95
CA ARG A 144 -8.55 -0.88 -4.00
C ARG A 144 -7.31 -0.14 -3.47
N SER A 145 -7.37 0.40 -2.26
CA SER A 145 -6.24 1.09 -1.62
C SER A 145 -5.12 0.13 -1.21
N LEU A 146 -5.49 -1.06 -0.72
CA LEU A 146 -4.53 -2.09 -0.33
C LEU A 146 -3.81 -2.67 -1.57
N LEU A 147 -4.57 -2.91 -2.64
CA LEU A 147 -4.13 -3.54 -3.89
C LEU A 147 -3.81 -2.54 -5.03
N GLY A 148 -3.71 -1.25 -4.74
CA GLY A 148 -3.39 -0.20 -5.71
C GLY A 148 -2.33 0.75 -5.19
N THR A 149 -1.62 1.47 -6.05
CA THR A 149 -0.80 2.59 -5.58
C THR A 149 -1.72 3.73 -5.16
N THR A 150 -1.67 4.16 -3.91
CA THR A 150 -2.46 5.31 -3.45
C THR A 150 -1.72 6.60 -3.71
N GLN A 151 -2.45 7.69 -3.86
CA GLN A 151 -1.91 9.04 -4.02
C GLN A 151 -2.77 10.01 -3.18
N ALA A 152 -2.14 10.92 -2.45
CA ALA A 152 -2.82 11.94 -1.65
C ALA A 152 -2.03 13.25 -1.71
N ILE A 153 -2.71 14.38 -1.92
CA ILE A 153 -2.07 15.71 -1.90
C ILE A 153 -2.19 16.26 -0.50
N ASP A 154 -1.10 16.21 0.25
CA ASP A 154 -1.12 16.55 1.68
C ASP A 154 -0.64 17.97 1.96
N MET A 155 0.11 18.57 1.02
CA MET A 155 0.68 19.92 1.19
C MET A 155 0.58 20.72 -0.10
N ILE A 156 0.24 22.00 0.02
CA ILE A 156 0.26 22.98 -1.08
C ILE A 156 0.84 24.32 -0.58
N LYS A 157 1.69 24.95 -1.39
CA LYS A 157 2.33 26.23 -1.08
C LYS A 157 2.39 27.11 -2.33
N GLY A 158 2.17 28.42 -2.16
CA GLY A 158 2.31 29.41 -3.22
C GLY A 158 1.72 30.77 -2.83
N GLY A 159 2.30 31.85 -3.35
CA GLY A 159 1.85 33.22 -3.05
C GLY A 159 2.41 33.79 -1.75
N VAL A 160 2.50 35.11 -1.70
CA VAL A 160 2.87 35.88 -0.48
C VAL A 160 1.84 36.96 -0.17
N LYS A 161 1.22 37.55 -1.20
CA LYS A 161 0.23 38.65 -1.09
C LYS A 161 -0.83 38.48 -2.16
N ALA A 162 -2.06 38.93 -1.89
CA ALA A 162 -3.20 38.72 -2.79
C ALA A 162 -3.12 39.49 -4.14
N ASN A 163 -2.30 40.54 -4.22
CA ASN A 163 -2.16 41.41 -5.39
C ASN A 163 -0.85 41.20 -6.18
N ALA A 164 -0.13 40.11 -5.90
CA ALA A 164 1.09 39.74 -6.62
C ALA A 164 0.99 38.28 -7.09
N LEU A 165 1.27 38.04 -8.37
CA LEU A 165 1.32 36.71 -8.94
C LEU A 165 2.63 36.03 -8.47
N PRO A 166 2.56 34.85 -7.83
CA PRO A 166 3.76 34.16 -7.38
C PRO A 166 4.56 33.61 -8.55
N GLU A 167 5.88 33.63 -8.44
CA GLU A 167 6.78 33.00 -9.41
C GLU A 167 6.91 31.49 -9.19
N LEU A 168 6.59 31.02 -7.98
CA LEU A 168 6.76 29.63 -7.56
C LEU A 168 5.51 29.14 -6.81
N ALA A 169 5.06 27.93 -7.14
CA ALA A 169 4.07 27.19 -6.38
C ALA A 169 4.46 25.70 -6.35
N SER A 170 4.17 25.02 -5.24
CA SER A 170 4.49 23.60 -5.09
C SER A 170 3.44 22.83 -4.30
N ALA A 171 3.38 21.52 -4.54
CA ALA A 171 2.58 20.58 -3.77
C ALA A 171 3.38 19.31 -3.48
N ILE A 172 3.07 18.65 -2.34
CA ILE A 172 3.61 17.34 -2.01
C ILE A 172 2.50 16.30 -2.17
N VAL A 173 2.79 15.26 -2.93
CA VAL A 173 1.90 14.14 -3.19
C VAL A 173 2.47 12.87 -2.58
N ASN A 174 1.83 12.39 -1.53
CA ASN A 174 2.16 11.14 -0.86
C ASN A 174 1.72 9.94 -1.69
N HIS A 175 2.60 8.96 -1.84
CA HIS A 175 2.28 7.70 -2.49
C HIS A 175 2.61 6.49 -1.63
N ARG A 176 1.67 5.54 -1.55
CA ARG A 176 1.94 4.17 -1.06
C ARG A 176 1.95 3.22 -2.24
N ILE A 177 3.12 2.72 -2.61
CA ILE A 177 3.37 1.97 -3.83
C ILE A 177 2.89 0.52 -3.67
N ARG A 178 2.14 0.00 -4.65
CA ARG A 178 1.69 -1.41 -4.65
C ARG A 178 2.88 -2.38 -4.62
N THR A 179 2.69 -3.55 -4.01
CA THR A 179 3.75 -4.52 -3.66
C THR A 179 4.50 -5.15 -4.84
N ASP A 180 3.91 -5.17 -6.01
CA ASP A 180 4.44 -5.71 -7.28
C ASP A 180 4.88 -4.60 -8.25
N SER A 181 5.03 -3.36 -7.75
CA SER A 181 5.55 -2.22 -8.50
C SER A 181 6.91 -1.77 -7.93
N SER A 182 7.38 -0.61 -8.34
CA SER A 182 8.64 -0.03 -7.86
C SER A 182 8.57 1.49 -7.76
N VAL A 183 9.55 2.09 -7.07
CA VAL A 183 9.73 3.55 -7.06
C VAL A 183 9.89 4.07 -8.48
N SER A 184 10.74 3.43 -9.29
CA SER A 184 10.96 3.82 -10.70
C SER A 184 9.67 3.78 -11.51
N SER A 185 8.85 2.73 -11.38
CA SER A 185 7.59 2.63 -12.12
C SER A 185 6.60 3.73 -11.72
N LEU A 186 6.58 4.13 -10.45
CA LEU A 186 5.77 5.27 -10.00
C LEU A 186 6.26 6.59 -10.62
N GLN A 187 7.59 6.81 -10.61
CA GLN A 187 8.22 7.99 -11.19
C GLN A 187 7.89 8.13 -12.68
N ASP A 188 7.99 7.04 -13.44
CA ASP A 188 7.64 7.01 -14.86
C ASP A 188 6.14 7.32 -15.07
N ALA A 189 5.28 6.69 -14.27
CA ALA A 189 3.84 6.85 -14.41
C ALA A 189 3.34 8.26 -14.10
N ILE A 190 3.85 8.91 -13.05
CA ILE A 190 3.48 10.31 -12.74
C ILE A 190 4.07 11.29 -13.76
N THR A 191 5.27 11.02 -14.25
CA THR A 191 5.90 11.82 -15.32
C THR A 191 5.06 11.76 -16.60
N ALA A 192 4.70 10.56 -17.05
CA ALA A 192 3.86 10.36 -18.23
C ALA A 192 2.48 11.01 -18.07
N LYS A 193 1.92 11.01 -16.85
CA LYS A 193 0.63 11.63 -16.53
C LYS A 193 0.65 13.16 -16.69
N LEU A 194 1.75 13.82 -16.33
CA LEU A 194 1.87 15.29 -16.35
C LEU A 194 2.50 15.84 -17.63
N LEU A 195 3.19 15.00 -18.41
CA LEU A 195 3.81 15.38 -19.68
C LEU A 195 2.86 16.11 -20.66
N PRO A 196 1.58 15.69 -20.85
CA PRO A 196 0.67 16.42 -21.74
C PRO A 196 0.39 17.87 -21.26
N LEU A 197 0.24 18.08 -19.95
CA LEU A 197 0.00 19.41 -19.38
C LEU A 197 1.24 20.30 -19.46
N ALA A 198 2.44 19.72 -19.32
CA ALA A 198 3.68 20.46 -19.55
C ALA A 198 3.74 21.02 -20.98
N ASN A 199 3.37 20.21 -21.97
CA ASN A 199 3.29 20.65 -23.36
C ASN A 199 2.18 21.68 -23.59
N GLU A 200 0.99 21.47 -23.02
CA GLU A 200 -0.16 22.38 -23.14
C GLU A 200 0.18 23.79 -22.63
N TYR A 201 0.86 23.88 -21.48
CA TYR A 201 1.28 25.16 -20.90
C TYR A 201 2.61 25.68 -21.44
N ASN A 202 3.23 25.01 -22.41
CA ASN A 202 4.54 25.38 -22.97
C ASN A 202 5.61 25.54 -21.88
N LEU A 203 5.68 24.58 -20.95
CA LEU A 203 6.64 24.54 -19.84
C LEU A 203 7.69 23.45 -20.07
N THR A 204 8.89 23.67 -19.54
CA THR A 204 9.97 22.67 -19.50
C THR A 204 9.75 21.73 -18.32
N LEU A 205 9.59 20.42 -18.57
CA LEU A 205 9.43 19.39 -17.55
C LEU A 205 10.78 18.73 -17.25
N THR A 206 11.20 18.80 -15.99
CA THR A 206 12.28 17.98 -15.42
C THR A 206 11.67 17.04 -14.40
N ALA A 207 11.97 15.74 -14.48
CA ALA A 207 11.36 14.75 -13.60
C ALA A 207 12.36 13.73 -13.09
N PHE A 208 12.62 13.75 -11.78
CA PHE A 208 13.53 12.83 -11.11
C PHE A 208 14.93 12.85 -11.73
N SER A 209 15.35 11.75 -12.38
CA SER A 209 16.63 11.63 -13.10
C SER A 209 16.56 12.07 -14.57
N TYR A 210 15.39 12.43 -15.08
CA TYR A 210 15.18 12.85 -16.45
C TYR A 210 15.19 14.38 -16.58
N ASP A 211 16.16 14.89 -17.35
CA ASP A 211 16.29 16.31 -17.64
C ASP A 211 15.57 16.69 -18.94
N ASN A 212 14.88 17.83 -18.91
CA ASN A 212 14.28 18.51 -20.08
C ASN A 212 13.45 17.59 -21.00
N LEU A 213 12.51 16.85 -20.41
CA LEU A 213 11.56 15.99 -21.14
C LEU A 213 10.67 16.77 -22.13
N THR A 214 10.45 18.06 -21.85
CA THR A 214 9.88 19.04 -22.78
C THR A 214 10.77 20.28 -22.79
N ALA A 215 10.72 21.06 -23.87
CA ALA A 215 11.45 22.33 -23.99
C ALA A 215 10.44 23.46 -24.22
N GLY A 216 9.96 24.04 -23.13
CA GLY A 216 8.96 25.10 -23.13
C GLY A 216 9.54 26.47 -22.74
N GLY A 217 8.94 27.55 -23.26
CA GLY A 217 9.38 28.93 -23.00
C GLY A 217 8.66 29.63 -21.84
N GLY A 218 7.59 29.03 -21.30
CA GLY A 218 6.70 29.66 -20.31
C GLY A 218 7.14 29.51 -18.85
N GLY A 219 8.22 28.76 -18.59
CA GLY A 219 8.66 28.38 -17.25
C GLY A 219 9.00 26.90 -17.16
N SER A 220 8.91 26.33 -15.96
CA SER A 220 9.28 24.93 -15.70
C SER A 220 8.35 24.22 -14.73
N ILE A 221 8.24 22.90 -14.90
CA ILE A 221 7.71 21.96 -13.91
C ILE A 221 8.87 21.08 -13.46
N LYS A 222 9.03 20.90 -12.15
CA LYS A 222 10.01 19.98 -11.57
C LYS A 222 9.30 18.92 -10.72
N LEU A 223 9.54 17.66 -11.05
CA LEU A 223 9.16 16.51 -10.21
C LEU A 223 10.40 15.97 -9.51
N SER A 224 10.32 15.75 -8.20
CA SER A 224 11.44 15.23 -7.42
C SER A 224 10.95 14.47 -6.19
N ASP A 225 11.81 13.66 -5.58
CA ASP A 225 11.57 13.15 -4.23
C ASP A 225 11.69 14.32 -3.25
N ALA A 226 10.63 14.57 -2.49
CA ALA A 226 10.52 15.74 -1.63
C ALA A 226 11.47 15.69 -0.42
N PHE A 227 11.74 14.50 0.10
CA PHE A 227 12.39 14.30 1.41
C PHE A 227 13.37 13.12 1.44
N ASP A 228 13.91 12.72 0.29
CA ASP A 228 14.69 11.47 0.16
C ASP A 228 13.90 10.27 0.75
N SER A 229 12.61 10.24 0.43
CA SER A 229 11.59 9.36 1.00
C SER A 229 11.40 8.06 0.22
N ALA A 230 11.98 7.96 -0.98
CA ALA A 230 11.89 6.81 -1.85
C ALA A 230 12.19 5.50 -1.10
N LEU A 231 11.20 4.61 -1.11
CA LEU A 231 11.30 3.29 -0.49
C LEU A 231 10.61 2.26 -1.39
N GLU A 232 11.37 1.26 -1.81
CA GLU A 232 10.80 0.13 -2.55
C GLU A 232 9.81 -0.67 -1.69
N PRO A 233 8.82 -1.35 -2.28
CA PRO A 233 8.01 -2.30 -1.53
C PRO A 233 8.87 -3.34 -0.80
N ALA A 234 8.45 -3.72 0.42
CA ALA A 234 9.25 -4.65 1.21
C ALA A 234 9.31 -6.03 0.54
N PRO A 235 10.47 -6.72 0.59
CA PRO A 235 10.56 -8.12 0.23
C PRO A 235 9.52 -8.95 0.99
N VAL A 236 8.88 -9.90 0.29
CA VAL A 236 7.85 -10.75 0.90
C VAL A 236 8.50 -11.92 1.64
N SER A 237 8.21 -12.05 2.93
CA SER A 237 8.73 -13.14 3.76
C SER A 237 8.20 -14.51 3.32
N PRO A 238 9.03 -15.56 3.33
CA PRO A 238 8.58 -16.91 2.98
C PRO A 238 7.49 -17.44 3.92
N THR A 239 6.36 -17.87 3.34
CA THR A 239 5.20 -18.40 4.08
C THR A 239 4.87 -19.85 3.72
N LYS A 240 5.47 -20.36 2.64
CA LYS A 240 5.33 -21.73 2.15
C LYS A 240 6.71 -22.31 1.85
N GLY A 241 6.79 -23.63 1.75
CA GLY A 241 8.04 -24.33 1.42
C GLY A 241 9.03 -24.47 2.58
N PRO A 242 10.23 -25.01 2.32
CA PRO A 242 11.27 -25.22 3.33
C PRO A 242 11.65 -23.93 4.08
N GLU A 243 11.76 -22.82 3.36
CA GLU A 243 12.21 -21.51 3.85
C GLU A 243 11.24 -20.88 4.86
N ALA A 244 9.99 -21.33 4.90
CA ALA A 244 8.96 -20.80 5.80
C ALA A 244 9.03 -21.35 7.25
N ALA A 245 10.19 -21.85 7.68
CA ALA A 245 10.37 -22.38 9.04
C ALA A 245 10.06 -21.34 10.11
N ALA A 246 10.51 -20.10 9.93
CA ALA A 246 10.24 -19.02 10.86
C ALA A 246 8.74 -18.64 10.88
N TYR A 247 8.07 -18.62 9.73
CA TYR A 247 6.63 -18.37 9.65
C TYR A 247 5.81 -19.47 10.34
N ARG A 248 6.23 -20.74 10.20
CA ARG A 248 5.62 -21.87 10.93
C ARG A 248 5.79 -21.74 12.44
N LEU A 249 6.99 -21.37 12.91
CA LEU A 249 7.27 -21.13 14.32
C LEU A 249 6.39 -20.00 14.87
N LEU A 250 6.36 -18.85 14.17
CA LEU A 250 5.50 -17.71 14.52
C LEU A 250 4.02 -18.13 14.60
N SER A 251 3.54 -18.85 13.58
CA SER A 251 2.16 -19.34 13.54
C SER A 251 1.84 -20.28 14.70
N GLY A 252 2.77 -21.16 15.08
CA GLY A 252 2.63 -22.05 16.23
C GLY A 252 2.56 -21.28 17.55
N VAL A 253 3.41 -20.25 17.72
CA VAL A 253 3.41 -19.39 18.91
C VAL A 253 2.12 -18.58 19.03
N ILE A 254 1.61 -18.05 17.91
CA ILE A 254 0.32 -17.34 17.87
C ILE A 254 -0.81 -18.28 18.34
N LYS A 255 -0.89 -19.49 17.77
CA LYS A 255 -1.89 -20.49 18.16
C LYS A 255 -1.76 -20.92 19.62
N LYS A 256 -0.54 -21.12 20.12
CA LYS A 256 -0.28 -21.43 21.53
C LYS A 256 -0.74 -20.31 22.47
N THR A 257 -0.59 -19.05 22.07
CA THR A 257 -0.91 -17.90 22.92
C THR A 257 -2.39 -17.55 22.89
N GLN A 258 -3.02 -17.59 21.71
CA GLN A 258 -4.43 -17.23 21.53
C GLN A 258 -5.40 -18.41 21.67
N GLY A 259 -4.95 -19.62 21.35
CA GLY A 259 -5.74 -20.85 21.28
C GLY A 259 -5.72 -21.47 19.88
N ASP A 260 -5.70 -22.81 19.81
CA ASP A 260 -5.45 -23.58 18.57
C ASP A 260 -6.51 -23.40 17.46
N LYS A 261 -7.65 -22.80 17.79
CA LYS A 261 -8.74 -22.53 16.84
C LYS A 261 -8.51 -21.30 15.97
N ILE A 262 -7.56 -20.43 16.30
CA ILE A 262 -7.30 -19.24 15.48
C ILE A 262 -6.68 -19.60 14.13
N ILE A 263 -7.18 -18.97 13.08
CA ILE A 263 -6.57 -19.04 11.74
C ILE A 263 -5.36 -18.10 11.74
N VAL A 264 -4.21 -18.55 11.22
CA VAL A 264 -3.05 -17.68 11.00
C VAL A 264 -2.81 -17.58 9.51
N SER A 265 -2.86 -16.36 8.99
CA SER A 265 -2.79 -16.09 7.56
C SER A 265 -1.84 -14.93 7.28
N PRO A 266 -1.00 -15.01 6.23
CA PRO A 266 -0.10 -13.91 5.90
C PRO A 266 -0.89 -12.68 5.49
N ALA A 267 -0.42 -11.51 5.91
CA ALA A 267 -1.07 -10.25 5.60
C ALA A 267 -0.12 -9.23 4.98
N LEU A 268 -0.68 -8.10 4.54
CA LEU A 268 0.04 -6.91 4.10
C LEU A 268 -0.35 -5.75 5.03
N VAL A 269 0.63 -5.00 5.50
CA VAL A 269 0.37 -3.69 6.12
C VAL A 269 0.62 -2.58 5.10
N GLY A 270 -0.22 -1.55 5.11
CA GLY A 270 -0.10 -0.40 4.21
C GLY A 270 0.96 0.62 4.63
N GLY A 271 1.25 0.68 5.93
CA GLY A 271 2.30 1.52 6.52
C GLY A 271 3.68 0.88 6.41
N ASN A 272 4.72 1.70 6.58
CA ASN A 272 6.10 1.24 6.68
C ASN A 272 6.57 1.33 8.14
N THR A 273 7.43 0.40 8.53
CA THR A 273 8.00 0.21 9.87
C THR A 273 9.53 0.31 9.81
N ASP A 274 10.21 0.17 10.94
CA ASP A 274 11.68 0.20 11.00
C ASP A 274 12.34 -1.00 10.30
N THR A 275 11.56 -2.04 9.96
CA THR A 275 12.02 -3.20 9.17
C THR A 275 12.83 -2.87 7.91
N ARG A 276 12.67 -1.69 7.28
CA ARG A 276 13.49 -1.26 6.13
C ARG A 276 15.00 -1.32 6.39
N PHE A 277 15.42 -1.10 7.63
CA PHE A 277 16.83 -1.18 8.02
C PHE A 277 17.35 -2.62 8.16
N TYR A 278 16.44 -3.61 8.13
CA TYR A 278 16.75 -5.01 8.37
C TYR A 278 16.45 -5.92 7.17
N TRP A 279 15.97 -5.39 6.04
CA TRP A 279 15.68 -6.21 4.84
C TRP A 279 16.88 -7.02 4.36
N ASN A 280 18.10 -6.48 4.49
CA ASN A 280 19.33 -7.20 4.14
C ASN A 280 19.87 -8.13 5.25
N LEU A 281 19.23 -8.17 6.42
CA LEU A 281 19.63 -9.03 7.54
C LEU A 281 19.06 -10.45 7.40
N THR A 282 17.80 -10.57 6.96
CA THR A 282 17.10 -11.86 6.89
C THR A 282 15.88 -11.77 5.97
N ALA A 283 15.58 -12.84 5.24
CA ALA A 283 14.32 -12.94 4.48
C ALA A 283 13.09 -13.22 5.37
N ASN A 284 13.29 -13.55 6.64
CA ASN A 284 12.23 -13.87 7.60
C ASN A 284 11.90 -12.67 8.50
N ILE A 285 11.11 -11.74 7.95
CA ILE A 285 10.69 -10.47 8.59
C ILE A 285 9.16 -10.43 8.72
N PHE A 286 8.67 -10.33 9.94
CA PHE A 286 7.24 -10.32 10.23
C PHE A 286 6.86 -9.06 10.99
N ARG A 287 5.62 -8.61 10.82
CA ARG A 287 5.06 -7.42 11.48
C ARG A 287 3.81 -7.84 12.23
N TYR A 288 3.91 -7.95 13.55
CA TYR A 288 2.86 -8.55 14.35
C TYR A 288 2.91 -8.12 15.83
N SER A 289 1.81 -7.53 16.32
CA SER A 289 1.68 -6.99 17.68
C SER A 289 0.98 -7.94 18.68
N HIS A 290 0.26 -8.94 18.16
CA HIS A 290 -0.64 -9.82 18.93
C HIS A 290 -1.76 -9.07 19.69
N LEU A 291 -2.15 -7.90 19.21
CA LEU A 291 -3.31 -7.15 19.71
C LEU A 291 -4.51 -7.37 18.79
N SER A 292 -5.72 -7.38 19.36
CA SER A 292 -6.95 -7.32 18.57
C SER A 292 -7.52 -5.90 18.49
N GLU A 293 -8.50 -5.67 17.60
CA GLU A 293 -9.23 -4.40 17.55
C GLU A 293 -9.88 -4.06 18.92
N GLU A 294 -10.41 -5.07 19.62
CA GLU A 294 -10.99 -4.89 20.96
C GLU A 294 -9.98 -4.39 22.01
N ASP A 295 -8.69 -4.69 21.82
CA ASP A 295 -7.61 -4.25 22.71
C ASP A 295 -7.23 -2.79 22.47
N MET A 296 -7.63 -2.19 21.34
CA MET A 296 -7.30 -0.82 20.95
C MET A 296 -8.44 0.15 21.32
N TYR A 297 -8.09 1.42 21.59
CA TYR A 297 -9.06 2.48 21.91
C TYR A 297 -9.41 3.36 20.70
N ALA A 298 -8.64 4.43 20.47
CA ALA A 298 -8.91 5.38 19.38
C ALA A 298 -8.20 5.01 18.06
N GLY A 299 -7.35 3.98 18.05
CA GLY A 299 -6.48 3.64 16.93
C GLY A 299 -5.10 4.29 17.01
N ILE A 300 -4.29 4.09 15.97
CA ILE A 300 -2.88 4.53 15.89
C ILE A 300 -2.80 5.93 15.27
N HIS A 301 -1.84 6.75 15.70
CA HIS A 301 -1.57 8.09 15.18
C HIS A 301 -2.73 9.09 15.37
N THR A 302 -3.47 8.97 16.47
CA THR A 302 -4.58 9.87 16.80
C THR A 302 -4.64 10.20 18.30
N ILE A 303 -5.52 11.13 18.67
CA ILE A 303 -5.73 11.54 20.06
C ILE A 303 -6.28 10.34 20.85
N ASN A 304 -5.75 10.12 22.06
CA ASN A 304 -6.09 9.01 22.95
C ASN A 304 -5.76 7.62 22.36
N GLU A 305 -4.67 7.51 21.60
CA GLU A 305 -4.04 6.23 21.30
C GLU A 305 -3.68 5.50 22.61
N ALA A 306 -4.35 4.37 22.86
CA ALA A 306 -4.19 3.58 24.07
C ALA A 306 -4.58 2.12 23.79
N ILE A 307 -4.04 1.22 24.61
CA ILE A 307 -4.38 -0.20 24.62
C ILE A 307 -4.93 -0.62 25.99
N ARG A 308 -5.80 -1.63 26.00
CA ARG A 308 -6.29 -2.24 27.23
C ARG A 308 -5.15 -2.98 27.93
N VAL A 309 -5.15 -2.94 29.27
CA VAL A 309 -4.19 -3.70 30.09
C VAL A 309 -4.25 -5.20 29.80
N THR A 310 -5.42 -5.73 29.44
CA THR A 310 -5.59 -7.14 29.04
C THR A 310 -4.85 -7.46 27.74
N GLY A 311 -4.94 -6.59 26.73
CA GLY A 311 -4.19 -6.71 25.48
C GLY A 311 -2.69 -6.62 25.72
N PHE A 312 -2.25 -5.66 26.53
CA PHE A 312 -0.85 -5.51 26.89
C PHE A 312 -0.26 -6.77 27.54
N VAL A 313 -0.99 -7.39 28.49
CA VAL A 313 -0.56 -8.64 29.12
C VAL A 313 -0.50 -9.80 28.11
N LYS A 314 -1.44 -9.90 27.16
CA LYS A 314 -1.40 -10.91 26.09
C LYS A 314 -0.22 -10.70 25.16
N SER A 315 0.10 -9.48 24.76
CA SER A 315 1.30 -9.18 23.96
C SER A 315 2.58 -9.60 24.68
N ILE A 316 2.69 -9.35 26.00
CA ILE A 316 3.83 -9.82 26.81
C ILE A 316 3.92 -11.36 26.77
N GLN A 317 2.79 -12.06 26.93
CA GLN A 317 2.75 -13.52 26.87
C GLN A 317 3.18 -14.05 25.50
N PHE A 318 2.72 -13.40 24.43
CA PHE A 318 3.12 -13.73 23.06
C PHE A 318 4.63 -13.58 22.87
N PHE A 319 5.20 -12.42 23.18
CA PHE A 319 6.64 -12.19 22.99
C PHE A 319 7.48 -13.11 23.89
N LYS A 320 7.04 -13.37 25.12
CA LYS A 320 7.68 -14.39 25.99
C LYS A 320 7.68 -15.76 25.32
N ASN A 321 6.53 -16.22 24.83
CA ASN A 321 6.41 -17.52 24.18
C ASN A 321 7.24 -17.59 22.88
N LEU A 322 7.28 -16.50 22.12
CA LEU A 322 8.07 -16.37 20.89
C LEU A 322 9.56 -16.54 21.18
N ILE A 323 10.09 -15.77 22.13
CA ILE A 323 11.51 -15.79 22.50
C ILE A 323 11.91 -17.19 22.99
N LEU A 324 11.15 -17.76 23.92
CA LEU A 324 11.45 -19.09 24.47
C LEU A 324 11.35 -20.19 23.41
N THR A 325 10.33 -20.15 22.56
CA THR A 325 10.15 -21.18 21.51
C THR A 325 11.22 -21.05 20.42
N ALA A 326 11.64 -19.83 20.09
CA ALA A 326 12.74 -19.60 19.16
C ALA A 326 14.07 -20.14 19.73
N ASP A 327 14.36 -19.91 21.00
CA ASP A 327 15.56 -20.42 21.68
C ASP A 327 15.59 -21.96 21.71
N ASP A 328 14.47 -22.59 22.10
CA ASP A 328 14.33 -24.05 22.13
C ASP A 328 14.45 -24.70 20.74
N SER A 329 14.09 -23.98 19.67
CA SER A 329 14.10 -24.49 18.29
C SER A 329 15.47 -24.52 17.62
N ILE A 330 16.51 -24.00 18.28
CA ILE A 330 17.90 -23.96 17.77
C ILE A 330 18.67 -25.26 18.08
N ILE A 331 18.06 -26.19 18.84
CA ILE A 331 18.61 -27.53 19.18
C ILE A 331 18.25 -28.57 18.12
#